data_AF-A0AA39WCF0-F1
#
_entry.id   AF-A0AA39WCF0-F1
#
_cell.length_a   1.000
_cell.length_b   1.000
_cell.length_c   1.000
_cell.angle_alpha   90.00
_cell.angle_beta   90.00
_cell.angle_gamma   90.00
#
_symmetry.space_group_name_H-M   'P 1'
#
loop_
_entity.id
_entity.type
_entity.pdbx_description
1 polymer ?
#
loop_
_entity_poly.entity_id
_entity_poly.type
_entity_poly.pdbx_seq_one_letter_code
_entity_poly.pdbx_strand_id
1 'polypeptide(L)'
;YIKGPLKKKLGLSTATQPKTYLTLENHMYMERQLWQNDGHEYVHDGSRVLISGKLKCHVFTSARVGEISEGESRRGTGKGLRYKDTVILVAWKDGEPELRWSLKREFAKGMHNKELQKPTHILYELLPGQPFIINPILFMLAIFLAVGAFKKYSIIEQVLAVKPPTDQQYWELEWADHVLDLPVFPEMSPDGPTEKIQTVSAFCTQIRDLSLRAGMEIPVIIYGGRREALIQATRNGYSKEELMKYAGHTNQMTMTRDYLSSITVVDGLASFLKLPPRDDQAEDFRSMTVKRNPELFLSLPAKIQDELRQREDYVAITNELEDLTREMNATDSLVVSQKLRSRRNQLLRQRRMLKKEELNKVRSTQDRVHPSERKGKYHVDQERSRFNRLRHMTPERERLLNTLFCVAPLRSPEGISAVKGLISLLKNSCRVAYHKGEHKLVDFCFICNNPMAGQKAWEIHYQGHVARHELPLRYDFVKFRRTIAYAGRCMTCMHDTRLPATRRLYGFKKQASWEKHVNECFLFHVNNLGKTDMIPYPDPECSIAYESDQQLWYHLQDAHSYPPRNATAKTKKKRKTFS
;
A
#
# COMPACT_ATOMS: atom_id res chain seq x y z
N TYR A 1 10.56 -13.46 -25.36
CA TYR A 1 11.98 -13.90 -25.33
C TYR A 1 12.44 -14.02 -26.77
N ILE A 2 13.18 -13.02 -27.29
CA ILE A 2 13.69 -13.08 -28.67
C ILE A 2 14.93 -13.99 -28.63
N LYS A 3 14.83 -15.20 -29.20
CA LYS A 3 15.97 -16.09 -29.41
C LYS A 3 16.59 -15.84 -30.78
N GLY A 4 17.86 -16.16 -30.91
CA GLY A 4 18.51 -16.30 -32.22
C GLY A 4 19.15 -15.03 -32.78
N PRO A 5 19.33 -14.95 -34.11
CA PRO A 5 20.15 -13.94 -34.79
C PRO A 5 19.72 -12.49 -34.49
N LEU A 6 18.41 -12.28 -34.33
CA LEU A 6 17.82 -10.98 -34.04
C LEU A 6 18.31 -10.40 -32.70
N LYS A 7 18.59 -11.26 -31.71
CA LYS A 7 19.13 -10.86 -30.41
C LYS A 7 20.55 -10.31 -30.53
N LYS A 8 21.41 -10.99 -31.31
CA LYS A 8 22.79 -10.55 -31.61
C LYS A 8 22.77 -9.25 -32.40
N LYS A 9 21.90 -9.16 -33.42
CA LYS A 9 21.75 -7.97 -34.28
C LYS A 9 21.32 -6.73 -33.49
N LEU A 10 20.52 -6.89 -32.45
CA LEU A 10 19.99 -5.79 -31.63
C LEU A 10 20.81 -5.52 -30.34
N GLY A 11 21.93 -6.22 -30.11
CA GLY A 11 22.77 -6.04 -28.92
C GLY A 11 22.03 -6.27 -27.60
N LEU A 12 20.98 -7.09 -27.59
CA LEU A 12 20.12 -7.24 -26.41
C LEU A 12 20.82 -8.05 -25.31
N SER A 13 20.92 -7.46 -24.12
CA SER A 13 21.54 -8.08 -22.94
C SER A 13 20.97 -9.48 -22.62
N THR A 14 21.86 -10.40 -22.24
CA THR A 14 21.54 -11.71 -21.67
C THR A 14 21.39 -11.69 -20.16
N ALA A 15 21.74 -10.57 -19.51
CA ALA A 15 21.70 -10.46 -18.06
C ALA A 15 20.28 -10.66 -17.55
N THR A 16 20.13 -11.52 -16.56
CA THR A 16 18.87 -11.72 -15.86
C THR A 16 18.82 -10.75 -14.68
N GLN A 17 17.64 -10.20 -14.40
CA GLN A 17 17.48 -9.40 -13.18
C GLN A 17 17.72 -10.27 -11.94
N PRO A 18 18.32 -9.71 -10.87
CA PRO A 18 18.47 -10.42 -9.61
C PRO A 18 17.14 -10.99 -9.12
N LYS A 19 17.15 -12.26 -8.69
CA LYS A 19 15.95 -12.91 -8.15
C LYS A 19 15.69 -12.39 -6.73
N THR A 20 14.45 -11.97 -6.48
CA THR A 20 13.96 -11.65 -5.12
C THR A 20 13.14 -12.80 -4.53
N TYR A 21 13.03 -12.87 -3.22
CA TYR A 21 12.23 -13.89 -2.53
C TYR A 21 11.22 -13.24 -1.57
N LEU A 22 10.02 -13.81 -1.52
CA LEU A 22 8.98 -13.40 -0.56
C LEU A 22 8.93 -14.46 0.54
N THR A 23 9.89 -14.36 1.46
CA THR A 23 9.94 -15.13 2.72
C THR A 23 8.71 -14.82 3.58
N LEU A 24 8.45 -15.62 4.61
CA LEU A 24 7.36 -15.36 5.54
C LEU A 24 7.53 -13.99 6.22
N GLU A 25 8.77 -13.65 6.57
CA GLU A 25 9.13 -12.35 7.14
C GLU A 25 8.76 -11.19 6.19
N ASN A 26 9.15 -11.29 4.91
CA ASN A 26 8.80 -10.30 3.89
C ASN A 26 7.29 -10.20 3.65
N HIS A 27 6.58 -11.34 3.65
CA HIS A 27 5.13 -11.36 3.56
C HIS A 27 4.49 -10.63 4.74
N MET A 28 4.98 -10.86 5.96
CA MET A 28 4.50 -10.18 7.17
C MET A 28 4.80 -8.68 7.15
N TYR A 29 5.94 -8.23 6.61
CA TYR A 29 6.19 -6.80 6.40
C TYR A 29 5.16 -6.16 5.47
N MET A 30 4.78 -6.85 4.40
CA MET A 30 3.75 -6.36 3.47
C MET A 30 2.36 -6.33 4.10
N GLU A 31 1.97 -7.38 4.84
CA GLU A 31 0.66 -7.43 5.53
C GLU A 31 0.57 -6.36 6.63
N ARG A 32 1.63 -6.20 7.44
CA ARG A 32 1.70 -5.11 8.44
C ARG A 32 1.64 -3.74 7.80
N GLN A 33 2.32 -3.55 6.67
CA GLN A 33 2.19 -2.32 5.91
C GLN A 33 0.73 -2.11 5.52
N LEU A 34 0.13 -3.05 4.78
CA LEU A 34 -1.23 -2.95 4.22
C LEU A 34 -2.29 -2.62 5.29
N TRP A 35 -2.20 -3.26 6.46
CA TRP A 35 -3.21 -3.17 7.51
C TRP A 35 -2.90 -2.11 8.57
N GLN A 36 -1.67 -2.09 9.10
CA GLN A 36 -1.31 -1.28 10.27
C GLN A 36 -0.70 0.07 9.94
N ASN A 37 -0.05 0.24 8.77
CA ASN A 37 0.76 1.44 8.50
C ASN A 37 0.40 2.19 7.20
N ASP A 38 -0.31 1.55 6.26
CA ASP A 38 -0.43 2.09 4.90
C ASP A 38 -1.37 3.29 4.81
N GLY A 39 -0.79 4.47 4.59
CA GLY A 39 -1.49 5.73 4.31
C GLY A 39 -2.08 5.81 2.89
N HIS A 40 -1.82 4.82 2.03
CA HIS A 40 -2.31 4.82 0.65
C HIS A 40 -3.84 4.79 0.56
N GLU A 41 -4.39 5.73 -0.21
CA GLU A 41 -5.81 5.81 -0.51
C GLU A 41 -6.12 4.93 -1.72
N TYR A 42 -6.64 3.73 -1.45
CA TYR A 42 -7.13 2.85 -2.50
C TYR A 42 -8.45 3.38 -3.06
N VAL A 43 -8.74 3.02 -4.32
CA VAL A 43 -10.02 3.36 -4.98
C VAL A 43 -11.23 2.93 -4.14
N HIS A 44 -11.10 1.82 -3.42
CA HIS A 44 -12.05 1.27 -2.45
C HIS A 44 -11.30 0.48 -1.39
N ASP A 45 -11.77 0.51 -0.13
CA ASP A 45 -11.06 -0.17 0.97
C ASP A 45 -11.03 -1.69 0.82
N GLY A 46 -12.07 -2.26 0.21
CA GLY A 46 -12.13 -3.67 -0.19
C GLY A 46 -10.92 -4.14 -1.01
N SER A 47 -10.20 -3.22 -1.68
CA SER A 47 -8.93 -3.55 -2.36
C SER A 47 -7.93 -4.22 -1.41
N ARG A 48 -7.88 -3.83 -0.12
CA ARG A 48 -6.96 -4.44 0.86
C ARG A 48 -7.30 -5.90 1.10
N VAL A 49 -8.59 -6.21 1.22
CA VAL A 49 -9.10 -7.56 1.41
C VAL A 49 -8.73 -8.42 0.20
N LEU A 50 -8.98 -7.92 -1.01
CA LEU A 50 -8.63 -8.64 -2.25
C LEU A 50 -7.12 -8.82 -2.41
N ILE A 51 -6.30 -7.80 -2.10
CA ILE A 51 -4.84 -7.89 -2.19
C ILE A 51 -4.31 -8.96 -1.23
N SER A 52 -4.73 -8.91 0.04
CA SER A 52 -4.27 -9.85 1.06
C SER A 52 -4.73 -11.29 0.76
N GLY A 53 -6.01 -11.48 0.44
CA GLY A 53 -6.55 -12.79 0.07
C GLY A 53 -5.88 -13.38 -1.18
N LYS A 54 -5.68 -12.57 -2.22
CA LYS A 54 -5.03 -13.01 -3.46
C LYS A 54 -3.54 -13.28 -3.29
N LEU A 55 -2.85 -12.49 -2.47
CA LEU A 55 -1.44 -12.72 -2.15
C LEU A 55 -1.25 -14.09 -1.48
N LYS A 56 -2.15 -14.46 -0.56
CA LYS A 56 -2.16 -15.79 0.07
C LYS A 56 -2.35 -16.92 -0.93
N CYS A 57 -3.21 -16.75 -1.93
CA CYS A 57 -3.31 -17.72 -3.03
C CYS A 57 -1.97 -17.89 -3.76
N HIS A 58 -1.14 -16.85 -3.91
CA HIS A 58 0.17 -16.96 -4.55
C HIS A 58 1.30 -17.45 -3.64
N VAL A 59 1.19 -17.25 -2.33
CA VAL A 59 2.21 -17.69 -1.35
C VAL A 59 1.97 -19.15 -0.95
N PHE A 60 0.71 -19.56 -0.76
CA PHE A 60 0.36 -20.92 -0.34
C PHE A 60 0.06 -21.87 -1.49
N THR A 61 -0.22 -21.33 -2.67
CA THR A 61 -0.26 -22.13 -3.89
C THR A 61 0.87 -21.66 -4.79
N SER A 62 1.53 -22.58 -5.48
CA SER A 62 2.56 -22.15 -6.42
C SER A 62 1.98 -21.35 -7.60
N ALA A 63 0.67 -21.08 -7.68
CA ALA A 63 0.00 -20.52 -8.85
C ALA A 63 0.70 -19.30 -9.45
N ARG A 64 0.79 -19.28 -10.78
CA ARG A 64 1.30 -18.12 -11.53
C ARG A 64 0.26 -17.01 -11.52
N VAL A 65 0.72 -15.77 -11.59
CA VAL A 65 -0.16 -14.59 -11.56
C VAL A 65 -1.26 -14.62 -12.63
N GLY A 66 -0.96 -15.11 -13.84
CA GLY A 66 -1.90 -15.23 -14.93
C GLY A 66 -2.85 -16.44 -14.86
N GLU A 67 -2.72 -17.30 -13.85
CA GLU A 67 -3.66 -18.40 -13.58
C GLU A 67 -4.81 -17.91 -12.70
N ILE A 68 -4.58 -16.89 -11.86
CA ILE A 68 -5.58 -16.26 -11.00
C ILE A 68 -6.12 -14.95 -11.60
N SER A 69 -5.26 -14.17 -12.26
CA SER A 69 -5.58 -12.87 -12.87
C SER A 69 -5.63 -12.99 -14.39
N GLU A 70 -6.28 -12.04 -15.07
CA GLU A 70 -6.23 -11.99 -16.54
C GLU A 70 -4.81 -11.70 -17.04
N GLY A 71 -4.24 -12.69 -17.72
CA GLY A 71 -2.89 -12.62 -18.28
C GLY A 71 -2.79 -11.69 -19.48
N GLU A 72 -1.66 -11.00 -19.62
CA GLU A 72 -1.40 -10.06 -20.73
C GLU A 72 -1.53 -10.70 -22.12
N SER A 73 -1.14 -11.97 -22.26
CA SER A 73 -1.27 -12.73 -23.50
C SER A 73 -2.72 -13.13 -23.84
N ARG A 74 -3.67 -12.85 -22.96
CA ARG A 74 -5.10 -13.16 -23.09
C ARG A 74 -5.97 -11.97 -22.67
N ARG A 75 -5.45 -10.76 -22.89
CA ARG A 75 -6.13 -9.51 -22.53
C ARG A 75 -7.50 -9.43 -23.20
N GLY A 76 -8.52 -9.05 -22.43
CA GLY A 76 -9.90 -8.93 -22.91
C GLY A 76 -10.69 -10.23 -22.92
N THR A 77 -10.13 -11.35 -22.46
CA THR A 77 -10.85 -12.63 -22.39
C THR A 77 -11.62 -12.81 -21.07
N GLY A 78 -11.30 -12.02 -20.05
CA GLY A 78 -11.84 -12.17 -18.70
C GLY A 78 -11.39 -13.45 -17.99
N LYS A 79 -10.44 -14.21 -18.54
CA LYS A 79 -10.04 -15.53 -18.03
C LYS A 79 -9.08 -15.42 -16.83
N GLY A 80 -9.45 -16.07 -15.74
CA GLY A 80 -8.66 -16.31 -14.52
C GLY A 80 -9.55 -17.00 -13.49
N LEU A 81 -9.23 -16.93 -12.19
CA LEU A 81 -9.93 -17.74 -11.19
C LEU A 81 -11.40 -17.32 -11.01
N ARG A 82 -12.33 -18.24 -11.29
CA ARG A 82 -13.79 -18.06 -11.09
C ARG A 82 -14.32 -19.02 -10.02
N TYR A 83 -15.52 -18.74 -9.50
CA TYR A 83 -16.14 -19.57 -8.46
C TYR A 83 -16.33 -21.03 -8.91
N LYS A 84 -16.72 -21.27 -10.17
CA LYS A 84 -16.86 -22.62 -10.73
C LYS A 84 -15.56 -23.44 -10.77
N ASP A 85 -14.41 -22.79 -10.65
CA ASP A 85 -13.09 -23.44 -10.59
C ASP A 85 -12.66 -23.74 -9.13
N THR A 86 -13.56 -23.56 -8.17
CA THR A 86 -13.30 -23.70 -6.75
C THR A 86 -14.39 -24.49 -6.05
N VAL A 87 -14.04 -25.15 -4.95
CA VAL A 87 -14.98 -25.83 -4.05
C VAL A 87 -14.61 -25.47 -2.63
N ILE A 88 -15.59 -25.20 -1.77
CA ILE A 88 -15.38 -25.09 -0.33
C ILE A 88 -16.24 -26.14 0.37
N LEU A 89 -15.65 -26.80 1.35
CA LEU A 89 -16.31 -27.81 2.16
C LEU A 89 -15.97 -27.61 3.64
N VAL A 90 -16.83 -28.15 4.50
CA VAL A 90 -16.50 -28.37 5.91
C VAL A 90 -16.20 -29.86 6.07
N ALA A 91 -14.99 -30.18 6.51
CA ALA A 91 -14.59 -31.53 6.89
C ALA A 91 -14.68 -31.68 8.40
N TRP A 92 -15.08 -32.85 8.88
CA TRP A 92 -15.02 -33.23 10.29
C TRP A 92 -13.83 -34.15 10.51
N LYS A 93 -12.90 -33.72 11.34
CA LYS A 93 -11.74 -34.53 11.71
C LYS A 93 -11.55 -34.47 13.22
N ASP A 94 -11.42 -35.64 13.85
CA ASP A 94 -11.17 -35.75 15.29
C ASP A 94 -12.21 -34.99 16.16
N GLY A 95 -13.48 -34.96 15.71
CA GLY A 95 -14.58 -34.27 16.38
C GLY A 95 -14.70 -32.77 16.07
N GLU A 96 -13.71 -32.18 15.39
CA GLU A 96 -13.63 -30.75 15.13
C GLU A 96 -13.94 -30.41 13.65
N PRO A 97 -14.71 -29.34 13.38
CA PRO A 97 -14.93 -28.85 12.03
C PRO A 97 -13.72 -28.10 11.47
N GLU A 98 -13.43 -28.31 10.19
CA GLU A 98 -12.41 -27.58 9.45
C GLU A 98 -12.94 -27.18 8.07
N LEU A 99 -12.90 -25.89 7.77
CA LEU A 99 -13.15 -25.41 6.41
C LEU A 99 -11.94 -25.67 5.51
N ARG A 100 -12.21 -26.19 4.32
CA ARG A 100 -11.21 -26.40 3.25
C ARG A 100 -11.71 -25.78 1.96
N TRP A 101 -10.87 -25.00 1.32
CA TRP A 101 -11.14 -24.37 0.04
C TRP A 101 -10.14 -24.85 -1.00
N SER A 102 -10.65 -25.41 -2.09
CA SER A 102 -9.87 -25.86 -3.22
C SER A 102 -9.87 -24.83 -4.34
N LEU A 103 -8.70 -24.67 -4.96
CA LEU A 103 -8.47 -23.79 -6.10
C LEU A 103 -7.90 -24.64 -7.24
N LYS A 104 -8.70 -24.89 -8.29
CA LYS A 104 -8.25 -25.52 -9.53
C LYS A 104 -7.55 -24.50 -10.40
N ARG A 105 -6.33 -24.79 -10.86
CA ARG A 105 -5.56 -23.93 -11.77
C ARG A 105 -6.01 -24.17 -13.20
N GLU A 106 -7.21 -23.71 -13.52
CA GLU A 106 -7.89 -23.92 -14.80
C GLU A 106 -7.03 -23.50 -16.01
N PHE A 107 -6.27 -22.41 -15.85
CA PHE A 107 -5.43 -21.85 -16.90
C PHE A 107 -3.93 -22.17 -16.75
N ALA A 108 -3.60 -23.30 -16.13
CA ALA A 108 -2.21 -23.74 -15.95
C ALA A 108 -1.44 -23.82 -17.28
N LYS A 109 -0.26 -23.20 -17.30
CA LYS A 109 0.57 -23.13 -18.52
C LYS A 109 0.95 -24.52 -19.02
N GLY A 110 0.67 -24.80 -20.29
CA GLY A 110 0.99 -26.08 -20.94
C GLY A 110 0.00 -27.21 -20.63
N MET A 111 -1.15 -26.91 -20.01
CA MET A 111 -2.14 -27.89 -19.57
C MET A 111 -3.56 -27.62 -20.09
N HIS A 112 -3.69 -26.82 -21.16
CA HIS A 112 -4.98 -26.42 -21.75
C HIS A 112 -5.86 -27.60 -22.18
N ASN A 113 -5.27 -28.67 -22.71
CA ASN A 113 -5.99 -29.89 -23.13
C ASN A 113 -5.78 -31.06 -22.16
N LYS A 114 -5.39 -30.79 -20.91
CA LYS A 114 -5.01 -31.82 -19.94
C LYS A 114 -5.79 -31.68 -18.65
N GLU A 115 -7.11 -31.84 -18.72
CA GLU A 115 -8.03 -31.62 -17.58
C GLU A 115 -7.57 -32.34 -16.31
N LEU A 116 -7.25 -33.63 -16.43
CA LEU A 116 -6.83 -34.46 -15.29
C LEU A 116 -5.45 -34.08 -14.72
N GLN A 117 -4.66 -33.27 -15.44
CA GLN A 117 -3.32 -32.84 -15.01
C GLN A 117 -3.31 -31.41 -14.45
N LYS A 118 -4.44 -30.69 -14.53
CA LYS A 118 -4.54 -29.34 -13.96
C LYS A 118 -4.38 -29.42 -12.44
N PRO A 119 -3.42 -28.71 -11.83
CA PRO A 119 -3.22 -28.79 -10.39
C PRO A 119 -4.39 -28.15 -9.63
N THR A 120 -4.84 -28.82 -8.58
CA THR A 120 -5.76 -28.27 -7.59
C THR A 120 -5.02 -28.16 -6.27
N HIS A 121 -5.06 -26.99 -5.65
CA HIS A 121 -4.46 -26.74 -4.35
C HIS A 121 -5.56 -26.58 -3.30
N ILE A 122 -5.33 -27.12 -2.11
CA ILE A 122 -6.27 -27.02 -0.98
C ILE A 122 -5.65 -26.08 0.06
N LEU A 123 -6.39 -25.05 0.42
CA LEU A 123 -6.12 -24.20 1.58
C LEU A 123 -7.11 -24.57 2.68
N TYR A 124 -6.70 -24.44 3.93
CA TYR A 124 -7.48 -24.91 5.07
C TYR A 124 -7.43 -23.92 6.24
N GLU A 125 -8.39 -24.09 7.15
CA GLU A 125 -8.69 -23.15 8.22
C GLU A 125 -7.76 -23.28 9.43
N LEU A 126 -7.44 -24.51 9.86
CA LEU A 126 -6.74 -24.76 11.11
C LEU A 126 -5.24 -24.52 10.96
N LEU A 127 -4.76 -23.39 11.49
CA LEU A 127 -3.35 -23.02 11.51
C LEU A 127 -2.90 -22.75 12.95
N PRO A 128 -2.55 -23.80 13.73
CA PRO A 128 -2.19 -23.65 15.14
C PRO A 128 -1.07 -22.63 15.37
N GLY A 129 -1.26 -21.76 16.37
CA GLY A 129 -0.28 -20.74 16.75
C GLY A 129 -0.11 -19.58 15.75
N GLN A 130 -0.86 -19.57 14.65
CA GLN A 130 -0.75 -18.51 13.63
C GLN A 130 -1.81 -17.42 13.84
N PRO A 131 -1.49 -16.16 13.54
CA PRO A 131 -2.46 -15.07 13.62
C PRO A 131 -3.45 -15.11 12.46
N PHE A 132 -4.62 -14.49 12.64
CA PHE A 132 -5.68 -14.40 11.61
C PHE A 132 -5.20 -13.88 10.27
N ILE A 133 -4.23 -12.97 10.26
CA ILE A 133 -3.66 -12.35 9.06
C ILE A 133 -2.98 -13.36 8.15
N ILE A 134 -2.58 -14.54 8.65
CA ILE A 134 -2.02 -15.63 7.84
C ILE A 134 -3.12 -16.53 7.28
N ASN A 135 -4.25 -16.65 7.97
CA ASN A 135 -5.33 -17.58 7.63
C ASN A 135 -5.99 -17.25 6.28
N PRO A 136 -5.84 -18.08 5.23
CA PRO A 136 -6.45 -17.81 3.92
C PRO A 136 -7.97 -17.92 3.93
N ILE A 137 -8.52 -18.85 4.72
CA ILE A 137 -9.97 -19.07 4.81
C ILE A 137 -10.68 -17.85 5.36
N LEU A 138 -10.08 -17.14 6.33
CA LEU A 138 -10.63 -15.90 6.87
C LEU A 138 -10.90 -14.84 5.79
N PHE A 139 -9.95 -14.63 4.87
CA PHE A 139 -10.10 -13.69 3.76
C PHE A 139 -11.07 -14.20 2.70
N MET A 140 -11.01 -15.50 2.38
CA MET A 140 -11.89 -16.10 1.38
C MET A 140 -13.36 -16.04 1.82
N LEU A 141 -13.67 -16.38 3.08
CA LEU A 141 -15.03 -16.27 3.62
C LEU A 141 -15.58 -14.84 3.52
N ALA A 142 -14.76 -13.84 3.84
CA ALA A 142 -15.17 -12.45 3.71
C ALA A 142 -15.49 -12.07 2.26
N ILE A 143 -14.69 -12.52 1.29
CA ILE A 143 -14.92 -12.30 -0.14
C ILE A 143 -16.21 -12.99 -0.60
N PHE A 144 -16.40 -14.25 -0.22
CA PHE A 144 -17.54 -15.06 -0.63
C PHE A 144 -18.86 -14.53 -0.06
N LEU A 145 -18.87 -14.19 1.24
CA LEU A 145 -20.05 -13.64 1.90
C LEU A 145 -20.38 -12.23 1.41
N ALA A 146 -19.38 -11.41 1.06
CA ALA A 146 -19.62 -10.05 0.57
C ALA A 146 -20.42 -10.02 -0.74
N VAL A 147 -20.23 -11.02 -1.61
CA VAL A 147 -20.94 -11.15 -2.89
C VAL A 147 -22.14 -12.10 -2.84
N GLY A 148 -22.44 -12.71 -1.68
CA GLY A 148 -23.51 -13.70 -1.57
C GLY A 148 -23.23 -14.99 -2.34
N ALA A 149 -21.97 -15.45 -2.37
CA ALA A 149 -21.55 -16.57 -3.19
C ALA A 149 -22.15 -17.91 -2.78
N PHE A 150 -22.49 -18.11 -1.51
CA PHE A 150 -23.06 -19.36 -1.02
C PHE A 150 -24.54 -19.45 -1.37
N LYS A 151 -24.98 -20.62 -1.84
CA LYS A 151 -26.37 -20.88 -2.21
C LYS A 151 -27.35 -20.83 -1.03
N LYS A 152 -26.92 -21.31 0.14
CA LYS A 152 -27.78 -21.51 1.33
C LYS A 152 -27.42 -20.62 2.53
N TYR A 153 -26.26 -19.97 2.53
CA TYR A 153 -25.72 -19.29 3.70
C TYR A 153 -25.41 -17.83 3.40
N SER A 154 -25.90 -16.92 4.24
CA SER A 154 -25.80 -15.48 4.01
C SER A 154 -24.89 -14.76 5.00
N ILE A 155 -24.60 -15.39 6.15
CA ILE A 155 -23.77 -14.83 7.22
C ILE A 155 -22.73 -15.85 7.69
N ILE A 156 -21.66 -15.35 8.31
CA ILE A 156 -20.51 -16.15 8.75
C ILE A 156 -20.91 -17.21 9.79
N GLU A 157 -21.81 -16.88 10.71
CA GLU A 157 -22.28 -17.81 11.74
C GLU A 157 -22.98 -19.03 11.13
N GLN A 158 -23.77 -18.84 10.07
CA GLN A 158 -24.43 -19.94 9.37
C GLN A 158 -23.40 -20.88 8.73
N VAL A 159 -22.37 -20.32 8.08
CA VAL A 159 -21.29 -21.11 7.46
C VAL A 159 -20.50 -21.89 8.51
N LEU A 160 -20.16 -21.27 9.64
CA LEU A 160 -19.37 -21.92 10.69
C LEU A 160 -20.17 -22.95 11.49
N ALA A 161 -21.50 -22.89 11.47
CA ALA A 161 -22.40 -23.83 12.15
C ALA A 161 -22.71 -25.10 11.34
N VAL A 162 -22.38 -25.14 10.04
CA VAL A 162 -22.69 -26.29 9.16
C VAL A 162 -22.00 -27.54 9.64
N LYS A 163 -22.77 -28.61 9.88
CA LYS A 163 -22.27 -29.97 10.17
C LYS A 163 -22.66 -30.96 9.06
N PRO A 164 -21.74 -31.85 8.63
CA PRO A 164 -22.07 -33.00 7.81
C PRO A 164 -23.11 -33.88 8.48
N PRO A 165 -23.92 -34.58 7.66
CA PRO A 165 -24.71 -35.71 8.11
C PRO A 165 -23.85 -36.75 8.85
N THR A 166 -24.48 -37.53 9.73
CA THR A 166 -23.78 -38.52 10.57
C THR A 166 -23.07 -39.62 9.79
N ASP A 167 -23.48 -39.88 8.55
CA ASP A 167 -22.89 -40.85 7.62
C ASP A 167 -21.81 -40.25 6.70
N GLN A 168 -21.50 -38.95 6.85
CA GLN A 168 -20.56 -38.23 6.00
C GLN A 168 -19.44 -37.57 6.81
N GLN A 169 -18.20 -37.65 6.31
CA GLN A 169 -17.05 -36.97 6.94
C GLN A 169 -16.89 -35.51 6.51
N TYR A 170 -17.62 -35.08 5.49
CA TYR A 170 -17.55 -33.72 4.98
C TYR A 170 -18.88 -33.30 4.36
N TRP A 171 -19.06 -31.99 4.21
CA TRP A 171 -20.20 -31.39 3.53
C TRP A 171 -19.75 -30.25 2.63
N GLU A 172 -20.14 -30.28 1.36
CA GLU A 172 -19.86 -29.22 0.40
C GLU A 172 -20.78 -28.02 0.63
N LEU A 173 -20.22 -26.81 0.60
CA LEU A 173 -21.01 -25.58 0.61
C LEU A 173 -21.17 -25.10 -0.83
N GLU A 174 -22.31 -25.43 -1.42
CA GLU A 174 -22.62 -25.10 -2.81
C GLU A 174 -22.56 -23.59 -3.08
N TRP A 175 -21.97 -23.22 -4.23
CA TRP A 175 -22.06 -21.88 -4.79
C TRP A 175 -23.45 -21.60 -5.36
N ALA A 176 -23.87 -20.34 -5.32
CA ALA A 176 -25.08 -19.89 -6.01
C ALA A 176 -24.83 -19.80 -7.52
N ASP A 177 -25.83 -20.14 -8.33
CA ASP A 177 -25.68 -20.23 -9.79
C ASP A 177 -25.21 -18.89 -10.41
N HIS A 178 -25.68 -17.76 -9.86
CA HIS A 178 -25.34 -16.43 -10.35
C HIS A 178 -23.86 -16.04 -10.18
N VAL A 179 -23.10 -16.71 -9.30
CA VAL A 179 -21.68 -16.39 -9.08
C VAL A 179 -20.70 -17.28 -9.84
N LEU A 180 -21.17 -18.40 -10.43
CA LEU A 180 -20.29 -19.43 -11.01
C LEU A 180 -19.29 -18.86 -12.02
N ASP A 181 -19.75 -17.95 -12.86
CA ASP A 181 -18.92 -17.26 -13.86
C ASP A 181 -18.32 -15.95 -13.36
N LEU A 182 -18.56 -15.50 -12.13
CA LEU A 182 -17.90 -14.31 -11.59
C LEU A 182 -16.46 -14.62 -11.18
N PRO A 183 -15.53 -13.65 -11.31
CA PRO A 183 -14.18 -13.80 -10.81
C PRO A 183 -14.16 -13.79 -9.27
N VAL A 184 -13.37 -14.66 -8.66
CA VAL A 184 -13.12 -14.63 -7.20
C VAL A 184 -12.39 -13.34 -6.80
N PHE A 185 -11.50 -12.86 -7.68
CA PHE A 185 -10.74 -11.62 -7.49
C PHE A 185 -11.05 -10.61 -8.61
N PRO A 186 -12.14 -9.83 -8.47
CA PRO A 186 -12.53 -8.84 -9.44
C PRO A 186 -11.64 -7.59 -9.44
N GLU A 187 -11.75 -6.79 -10.50
CA GLU A 187 -11.38 -5.39 -10.50
C GLU A 187 -12.27 -4.62 -9.51
N MET A 188 -11.67 -3.63 -8.84
CA MET A 188 -12.32 -2.83 -7.82
C MET A 188 -12.59 -1.42 -8.36
N SER A 189 -13.83 -0.94 -8.21
CA SER A 189 -14.26 0.42 -8.55
C SER A 189 -14.53 1.24 -7.27
N PRO A 190 -14.75 2.57 -7.36
CA PRO A 190 -15.17 3.38 -6.21
C PRO A 190 -16.49 2.94 -5.56
N ASP A 191 -17.31 2.16 -6.27
CA ASP A 191 -18.59 1.64 -5.82
C ASP A 191 -18.52 0.19 -5.35
N GLY A 192 -17.31 -0.39 -5.32
CA GLY A 192 -17.05 -1.75 -4.88
C GLY A 192 -16.56 -2.68 -6.00
N PRO A 193 -16.55 -4.00 -5.73
CA PRO A 193 -16.15 -5.02 -6.68
C PRO A 193 -16.97 -4.95 -7.99
N THR A 194 -16.31 -5.12 -9.13
CA THR A 194 -16.97 -5.22 -10.44
C THR A 194 -17.11 -6.68 -10.89
N GLU A 195 -17.79 -6.94 -11.99
CA GLU A 195 -17.85 -8.28 -12.60
C GLU A 195 -16.59 -8.62 -13.44
N LYS A 196 -15.72 -7.64 -13.68
CA LYS A 196 -14.51 -7.82 -14.48
C LYS A 196 -13.42 -8.43 -13.62
N ILE A 197 -12.68 -9.39 -14.19
CA ILE A 197 -11.52 -9.95 -13.52
C ILE A 197 -10.39 -8.93 -13.43
N GLN A 198 -9.65 -8.94 -12.32
CA GLN A 198 -8.46 -8.11 -12.20
C GLN A 198 -7.35 -8.58 -13.16
N THR A 199 -6.69 -7.64 -13.84
CA THR A 199 -5.57 -7.94 -14.73
C THR A 199 -4.27 -8.23 -13.97
N VAL A 200 -3.36 -9.01 -14.58
CA VAL A 200 -2.01 -9.24 -14.05
C VAL A 200 -1.27 -7.93 -13.81
N SER A 201 -1.34 -6.99 -14.75
CA SER A 201 -0.62 -5.71 -14.67
C SER A 201 -1.08 -4.88 -13.47
N ALA A 202 -2.41 -4.82 -13.23
CA ALA A 202 -2.98 -4.12 -12.09
C ALA A 202 -2.52 -4.74 -10.76
N PHE A 203 -2.63 -6.06 -10.61
CA PHE A 203 -2.23 -6.75 -9.38
C PHE A 203 -0.72 -6.65 -9.11
N CYS A 204 0.12 -6.88 -10.13
CA CYS A 204 1.57 -6.71 -10.01
C CYS A 204 1.96 -5.29 -9.61
N THR A 205 1.24 -4.27 -10.12
CA THR A 205 1.46 -2.88 -9.72
C THR A 205 1.10 -2.66 -8.25
N GLN A 206 -0.03 -3.20 -7.78
CA GLN A 206 -0.43 -3.12 -6.37
C GLN A 206 0.62 -3.72 -5.43
N ILE A 207 1.15 -4.91 -5.76
CA ILE A 207 2.18 -5.59 -4.96
C ILE A 207 3.52 -4.84 -5.01
N ARG A 208 3.92 -4.35 -6.19
CA ARG A 208 5.12 -3.52 -6.35
C ARG A 208 5.05 -2.25 -5.51
N ASP A 209 3.93 -1.54 -5.55
CA ASP A 209 3.79 -0.29 -4.80
C ASP A 209 3.61 -0.55 -3.29
N LEU A 210 2.96 -1.64 -2.89
CA LEU A 210 2.87 -2.06 -1.49
C LEU A 210 4.24 -2.42 -0.91
N SER A 211 5.06 -3.19 -1.64
CA SER A 211 6.42 -3.56 -1.19
C SER A 211 7.33 -2.35 -1.03
N LEU A 212 7.28 -1.38 -1.95
CA LEU A 212 7.96 -0.10 -1.79
C LEU A 212 7.52 0.63 -0.51
N ARG A 213 6.21 0.69 -0.23
CA ARG A 213 5.69 1.30 1.00
C ARG A 213 6.09 0.54 2.26
N ALA A 214 6.23 -0.78 2.18
CA ALA A 214 6.73 -1.64 3.25
C ALA A 214 8.26 -1.49 3.49
N GLY A 215 8.94 -0.66 2.67
CA GLY A 215 10.35 -0.35 2.80
C GLY A 215 11.27 -1.21 1.94
N MET A 216 10.75 -2.00 1.00
CA MET A 216 11.57 -2.86 0.14
C MET A 216 12.11 -2.04 -1.03
N GLU A 217 13.42 -1.74 -1.03
CA GLU A 217 14.07 -0.97 -2.11
C GLU A 217 13.96 -1.70 -3.45
N ILE A 218 14.14 -3.03 -3.44
CA ILE A 218 13.91 -3.90 -4.59
C ILE A 218 12.50 -4.49 -4.43
N PRO A 219 11.51 -4.05 -5.21
CA PRO A 219 10.13 -4.46 -5.02
C PRO A 219 9.95 -5.96 -5.21
N VAL A 220 9.08 -6.55 -4.39
CA VAL A 220 8.70 -7.95 -4.56
C VAL A 220 7.88 -8.12 -5.82
N ILE A 221 8.24 -9.13 -6.61
CA ILE A 221 7.40 -9.65 -7.68
C ILE A 221 6.66 -10.89 -7.17
N ILE A 222 5.43 -11.14 -7.64
CA ILE A 222 4.65 -12.33 -7.24
C ILE A 222 5.41 -13.65 -7.47
N TYR A 223 6.28 -13.69 -8.48
CA TYR A 223 7.17 -14.83 -8.71
C TYR A 223 8.14 -15.11 -7.55
N GLY A 224 8.44 -14.13 -6.70
CA GLY A 224 9.22 -14.31 -5.47
C GLY A 224 8.50 -15.21 -4.45
N GLY A 225 7.18 -15.08 -4.31
CA GLY A 225 6.37 -15.97 -3.48
C GLY A 225 6.34 -17.39 -4.04
N ARG A 226 6.13 -17.53 -5.35
CA ARG A 226 6.22 -18.85 -6.01
C ARG A 226 7.59 -19.51 -5.84
N ARG A 227 8.70 -18.75 -5.93
CA ARG A 227 10.06 -19.27 -5.70
C ARG A 227 10.21 -19.77 -4.28
N GLU A 228 9.82 -18.96 -3.30
CA GLU A 228 9.93 -19.32 -1.88
C GLU A 228 9.09 -20.57 -1.57
N ALA A 229 7.84 -20.61 -2.03
CA ALA A 229 6.97 -21.75 -1.80
C ALA A 229 7.52 -23.07 -2.40
N LEU A 230 8.20 -23.01 -3.55
CA LEU A 230 8.85 -24.19 -4.16
C LEU A 230 10.11 -24.62 -3.41
N ILE A 231 10.89 -23.68 -2.88
CA ILE A 231 12.07 -23.95 -2.05
C ILE A 231 11.63 -24.65 -0.76
N GLN A 232 10.61 -24.12 -0.07
CA GLN A 232 10.09 -24.69 1.16
C GLN A 232 9.46 -26.08 0.93
N ALA A 233 8.72 -26.27 -0.16
CA ALA A 233 8.21 -27.59 -0.52
C ALA A 233 9.35 -28.59 -0.77
N THR A 234 10.43 -28.20 -1.45
CA THR A 234 11.58 -29.09 -1.69
C THR A 234 12.26 -29.46 -0.38
N ARG A 235 12.36 -28.52 0.56
CA ARG A 235 12.92 -28.73 1.90
C ARG A 235 12.09 -29.70 2.74
N ASN A 236 10.76 -29.65 2.63
CA ASN A 236 9.85 -30.50 3.40
C ASN A 236 9.85 -31.98 2.97
N GLY A 237 10.72 -32.37 2.04
CA GLY A 237 10.93 -33.78 1.68
C GLY A 237 9.87 -34.38 0.74
N TYR A 238 9.01 -33.56 0.12
CA TYR A 238 8.05 -34.04 -0.87
C TYR A 238 8.77 -34.71 -2.06
N SER A 239 8.12 -35.72 -2.64
CA SER A 239 8.65 -36.41 -3.83
C SER A 239 8.77 -35.47 -5.02
N LYS A 240 9.62 -35.84 -5.99
CA LYS A 240 9.80 -35.05 -7.22
C LYS A 240 8.49 -34.91 -7.99
N GLU A 241 7.69 -35.96 -8.02
CA GLU A 241 6.39 -36.03 -8.71
C GLU A 241 5.40 -35.06 -8.06
N GLU A 242 5.33 -35.04 -6.73
CA GLU A 242 4.50 -34.10 -5.97
C GLU A 242 4.95 -32.66 -6.19
N LEU A 243 6.26 -32.38 -6.17
CA LEU A 243 6.80 -31.05 -6.45
C LEU A 243 6.48 -30.57 -7.87
N MET A 244 6.53 -31.46 -8.85
CA MET A 244 6.18 -31.16 -10.24
C MET A 244 4.70 -30.86 -10.41
N LYS A 245 3.83 -31.63 -9.74
CA LYS A 245 2.39 -31.37 -9.68
C LYS A 245 2.09 -30.05 -8.96
N TYR A 246 2.73 -29.83 -7.80
CA TYR A 246 2.62 -28.59 -7.04
C TYR A 246 3.03 -27.39 -7.89
N ALA A 247 4.17 -27.45 -8.59
CA ALA A 247 4.64 -26.40 -9.48
C ALA A 247 3.73 -26.22 -10.71
N GLY A 248 3.02 -27.25 -11.17
CA GLY A 248 2.39 -27.26 -12.48
C GLY A 248 3.45 -27.16 -13.59
N HIS A 249 4.47 -28.02 -13.51
CA HIS A 249 5.52 -28.17 -14.51
C HIS A 249 5.44 -29.55 -15.16
N THR A 250 5.79 -29.62 -16.44
CA THR A 250 5.98 -30.89 -17.16
C THR A 250 7.45 -31.24 -17.35
N ASN A 251 8.37 -30.29 -17.15
CA ASN A 251 9.82 -30.49 -17.28
C ASN A 251 10.55 -30.07 -15.99
N GLN A 252 11.25 -31.02 -15.40
CA GLN A 252 11.98 -30.88 -14.14
C GLN A 252 13.10 -29.83 -14.19
N MET A 253 13.80 -29.69 -15.31
CA MET A 253 14.89 -28.71 -15.46
C MET A 253 14.42 -27.26 -15.25
N THR A 254 13.14 -27.01 -15.49
CA THR A 254 12.51 -25.70 -15.25
C THR A 254 12.52 -25.36 -13.75
N MET A 255 12.31 -26.34 -12.87
CA MET A 255 12.32 -26.14 -11.42
C MET A 255 13.70 -25.75 -10.93
N THR A 256 14.72 -26.54 -11.29
CA THR A 256 16.11 -26.34 -10.85
C THR A 256 16.69 -25.03 -11.37
N ARG A 257 16.53 -24.72 -12.65
CA ARG A 257 17.13 -23.52 -13.26
C ARG A 257 16.40 -22.23 -12.87
N ASP A 258 15.08 -22.24 -12.94
CA ASP A 258 14.30 -20.99 -12.91
C ASP A 258 13.83 -20.64 -11.49
N TYR A 259 13.66 -21.61 -10.59
CA TYR A 259 13.03 -21.37 -9.28
C TYR A 259 13.91 -21.64 -8.06
N LEU A 260 14.86 -22.58 -8.11
CA LEU A 260 15.79 -22.76 -7.00
C LEU A 260 16.69 -21.53 -6.83
N SER A 261 17.01 -21.24 -5.57
CA SER A 261 17.90 -20.15 -5.20
C SER A 261 19.35 -20.54 -5.44
N SER A 262 20.18 -19.55 -5.82
CA SER A 262 21.63 -19.69 -5.77
C SER A 262 22.17 -19.69 -4.33
N ILE A 263 21.37 -19.22 -3.37
CA ILE A 263 21.66 -19.35 -1.95
C ILE A 263 21.40 -20.81 -1.58
N THR A 264 22.46 -21.53 -1.24
CA THR A 264 22.37 -22.93 -0.85
C THR A 264 21.65 -23.06 0.50
N VAL A 265 20.75 -24.04 0.58
CA VAL A 265 20.10 -24.44 1.84
C VAL A 265 20.91 -25.48 2.61
N VAL A 266 21.98 -26.01 2.00
CA VAL A 266 22.87 -26.97 2.64
C VAL A 266 23.71 -26.22 3.66
N ASP A 267 23.52 -26.55 4.94
CA ASP A 267 24.28 -26.00 6.05
C ASP A 267 25.67 -26.64 6.10
N GLY A 268 26.59 -26.10 5.31
CA GLY A 268 27.97 -26.59 5.24
C GLY A 268 28.73 -26.44 6.57
N LEU A 269 28.40 -25.43 7.37
CA LEU A 269 29.04 -25.20 8.67
C LEU A 269 28.64 -26.29 9.66
N ALA A 270 27.34 -26.53 9.83
CA ALA A 270 26.86 -27.58 10.71
C ALA A 270 27.29 -28.96 10.22
N SER A 271 27.26 -29.20 8.91
CA SER A 271 27.71 -30.47 8.32
C SER A 271 29.18 -30.75 8.62
N PHE A 272 30.05 -29.74 8.47
CA PHE A 272 31.49 -29.89 8.73
C PHE A 272 31.77 -30.08 10.23
N LEU A 273 31.08 -29.33 11.09
CA LEU A 273 31.25 -29.37 12.54
C LEU A 273 30.43 -30.49 13.23
N LYS A 274 29.68 -31.30 12.47
CA LYS A 274 28.76 -32.33 12.98
C LYS A 274 27.72 -31.76 13.97
N LEU A 275 27.27 -30.53 13.73
CA LEU A 275 26.22 -29.89 14.50
C LEU A 275 24.84 -30.18 13.89
N PRO A 276 23.74 -30.01 14.65
CA PRO A 276 22.40 -29.99 14.09
C PRO A 276 22.27 -28.92 12.98
N PRO A 277 21.76 -29.27 11.79
CA PRO A 277 21.56 -28.30 10.71
C PRO A 277 20.59 -27.19 11.10
N ARG A 278 20.86 -25.97 10.63
CA ARG A 278 19.98 -24.80 10.82
C ARG A 278 19.23 -24.42 9.54
N ASP A 279 17.99 -23.95 9.67
CA ASP A 279 17.16 -23.44 8.56
C ASP A 279 17.39 -21.98 8.23
N ASP A 280 17.54 -21.21 9.30
CA ASP A 280 17.25 -19.78 9.37
C ASP A 280 18.21 -18.98 8.48
N GLN A 281 19.47 -19.37 8.46
CA GLN A 281 20.54 -18.66 7.74
C GLN A 281 20.22 -18.43 6.27
N ALA A 282 19.84 -19.48 5.54
CA ALA A 282 19.56 -19.36 4.12
C ALA A 282 18.31 -18.51 3.85
N GLU A 283 17.34 -18.54 4.76
CA GLU A 283 16.14 -17.70 4.65
C GLU A 283 16.45 -16.22 4.90
N ASP A 284 17.30 -15.89 5.86
CA ASP A 284 17.73 -14.51 6.13
C ASP A 284 18.37 -13.87 4.89
N PHE A 285 19.28 -14.59 4.22
CA PHE A 285 19.90 -14.10 2.98
C PHE A 285 18.89 -13.98 1.82
N ARG A 286 17.89 -14.87 1.74
CA ARG A 286 16.79 -14.74 0.77
C ARG A 286 15.92 -13.53 1.10
N SER A 287 15.60 -13.33 2.38
CA SER A 287 14.83 -12.20 2.88
C SER A 287 15.52 -10.88 2.53
N MET A 288 16.84 -10.81 2.72
CA MET A 288 17.69 -9.65 2.42
C MET A 288 17.67 -9.24 0.94
N THR A 289 17.32 -10.12 -0.01
CA THR A 289 17.31 -9.79 -1.46
C THR A 289 16.38 -8.64 -1.83
N VAL A 290 15.37 -8.32 -1.01
CA VAL A 290 14.47 -7.18 -1.24
C VAL A 290 15.03 -5.85 -0.72
N LYS A 291 16.17 -5.89 -0.02
CA LYS A 291 16.86 -4.75 0.59
C LYS A 291 15.91 -3.87 1.40
N ARG A 292 15.38 -4.41 2.50
CA ARG A 292 14.40 -3.68 3.30
C ARG A 292 15.05 -2.56 4.11
N ASN A 293 14.60 -1.33 3.85
CA ASN A 293 14.80 -0.13 4.65
C ASN A 293 13.43 0.39 5.15
N PRO A 294 13.10 0.26 6.44
CA PRO A 294 11.84 0.76 7.01
C PRO A 294 11.59 2.26 6.78
N GLU A 295 12.64 3.04 6.51
CA GLU A 295 12.60 4.49 6.32
C GLU A 295 12.76 4.87 4.84
N LEU A 296 12.69 3.90 3.92
CA LEU A 296 12.78 4.14 2.48
C LEU A 296 11.85 5.28 2.06
N PHE A 297 12.37 6.29 1.37
CA PHE A 297 11.56 7.44 0.99
C PHE A 297 10.37 7.04 0.11
N LEU A 298 9.15 7.47 0.43
CA LEU A 298 7.94 7.26 -0.38
C LEU A 298 7.69 8.40 -1.35
N SER A 299 8.24 9.57 -1.05
CA SER A 299 8.23 10.77 -1.88
C SER A 299 9.64 11.38 -1.97
N LEU A 300 9.85 12.32 -2.91
CA LEU A 300 11.14 13.00 -3.02
C LEU A 300 11.30 13.97 -1.83
N PRO A 301 12.47 14.00 -1.17
CA PRO A 301 12.80 15.08 -0.24
C PRO A 301 12.62 16.45 -0.89
N ALA A 302 12.19 17.44 -0.13
CA ALA A 302 11.77 18.73 -0.67
C ALA A 302 12.85 19.44 -1.48
N LYS A 303 14.12 19.36 -1.03
CA LYS A 303 15.28 19.90 -1.76
C LYS A 303 15.43 19.27 -3.14
N ILE A 304 15.45 17.94 -3.20
CA ILE A 304 15.63 17.18 -4.44
C ILE A 304 14.43 17.39 -5.38
N GLN A 305 13.23 17.50 -4.82
CA GLN A 305 12.04 17.84 -5.60
C GLN A 305 12.13 19.24 -6.22
N ASP A 306 12.72 20.21 -5.53
CA ASP A 306 12.94 21.55 -6.06
C ASP A 306 14.01 21.56 -7.16
N GLU A 307 15.13 20.86 -6.94
CA GLU A 307 16.19 20.68 -7.95
C GLU A 307 15.65 20.03 -9.23
N LEU A 308 14.82 18.97 -9.10
CA LEU A 308 14.16 18.36 -10.26
C LEU A 308 13.25 19.35 -11.01
N ARG A 309 12.54 20.23 -10.30
CA ARG A 309 11.67 21.24 -10.94
C ARG A 309 12.45 22.28 -11.73
N GLN A 310 13.73 22.48 -11.44
CA GLN A 310 14.61 23.41 -12.13
C GLN A 310 15.31 22.79 -13.35
N ARG A 311 15.29 21.45 -13.49
CA ARG A 311 15.91 20.75 -14.61
C ARG A 311 15.22 21.11 -15.94
N GLU A 312 16.02 21.32 -16.99
CA GLU A 312 15.55 21.85 -18.29
C GLU A 312 14.42 21.01 -18.90
N ASP A 313 14.51 19.69 -18.88
CA ASP A 313 13.49 18.79 -19.39
C ASP A 313 12.17 18.85 -18.58
N TYR A 314 12.27 19.00 -17.26
CA TYR A 314 11.10 19.14 -16.39
C TYR A 314 10.42 20.51 -16.60
N VAL A 315 11.22 21.57 -16.75
CA VAL A 315 10.76 22.93 -17.09
C VAL A 315 10.08 22.93 -18.45
N ALA A 316 10.69 22.32 -19.47
CA ALA A 316 10.12 22.20 -20.82
C ALA A 316 8.75 21.49 -20.80
N ILE A 317 8.65 20.33 -20.12
CA ILE A 317 7.38 19.62 -19.95
C ILE A 317 6.36 20.50 -19.21
N THR A 318 6.79 21.27 -18.22
CA THR A 318 5.89 22.13 -17.43
C THR A 318 5.35 23.28 -18.26
N ASN A 319 6.20 23.96 -19.04
CA ASN A 319 5.79 25.03 -19.94
C ASN A 319 4.83 24.50 -21.02
N GLU A 320 5.14 23.36 -21.64
CA GLU A 320 4.25 22.75 -22.64
C GLU A 320 2.89 22.36 -22.04
N LEU A 321 2.84 21.91 -20.78
CA LEU A 321 1.59 21.65 -20.07
C LEU A 321 0.77 22.92 -19.83
N GLU A 322 1.43 24.05 -19.54
CA GLU A 322 0.75 25.35 -19.38
C GLU A 322 0.18 25.84 -20.71
N ASP A 323 0.96 25.76 -21.79
CA ASP A 323 0.52 26.16 -23.13
C ASP A 323 -0.65 25.29 -23.63
N LEU A 324 -0.55 23.97 -23.48
CA LEU A 324 -1.68 23.06 -23.77
C LEU A 324 -2.92 23.39 -22.93
N THR A 325 -2.76 23.88 -21.69
CA THR A 325 -3.91 24.30 -20.87
C THR A 325 -4.57 25.55 -21.45
N ARG A 326 -3.76 26.53 -21.90
CA ARG A 326 -4.26 27.75 -22.56
C ARG A 326 -4.97 27.41 -23.87
N GLU A 327 -4.35 26.59 -24.72
CA GLU A 327 -4.93 26.14 -25.99
C GLU A 327 -6.24 25.38 -25.79
N MET A 328 -6.29 24.47 -24.80
CA MET A 328 -7.52 23.73 -24.48
C MET A 328 -8.67 24.63 -24.02
N ASN A 329 -8.37 25.74 -23.34
CA ASN A 329 -9.38 26.71 -22.92
C ASN A 329 -9.82 27.64 -24.07
N ALA A 330 -9.04 27.75 -25.14
CA ALA A 330 -9.28 28.63 -26.27
C ALA A 330 -9.89 27.95 -27.51
N THR A 331 -9.99 26.60 -27.50
CA THR A 331 -10.45 25.81 -28.65
C THR A 331 -11.87 25.28 -28.43
N ASP A 332 -12.75 25.53 -29.39
CA ASP A 332 -14.12 24.94 -29.44
C ASP A 332 -14.19 23.64 -30.25
N SER A 333 -13.11 23.29 -30.97
CA SER A 333 -13.04 22.06 -31.77
C SER A 333 -12.84 20.80 -30.92
N LEU A 334 -13.79 19.88 -31.00
CA LEU A 334 -13.77 18.60 -30.28
C LEU A 334 -12.55 17.73 -30.66
N VAL A 335 -12.21 17.68 -31.96
CA VAL A 335 -11.09 16.87 -32.48
C VAL A 335 -9.74 17.42 -31.99
N VAL A 336 -9.58 18.75 -32.01
CA VAL A 336 -8.37 19.42 -31.50
C VAL A 336 -8.28 19.21 -29.99
N SER A 337 -9.38 19.39 -29.24
CA SER A 337 -9.43 19.14 -27.80
C SER A 337 -9.01 17.71 -27.44
N GLN A 338 -9.44 16.70 -28.21
CA GLN A 338 -9.05 15.31 -27.98
C GLN A 338 -7.54 15.08 -28.20
N LYS A 339 -6.96 15.66 -29.25
CA LYS A 339 -5.51 15.61 -29.50
C LYS A 339 -4.72 16.28 -28.37
N LEU A 340 -5.13 17.48 -27.95
CA LEU A 340 -4.50 18.21 -26.84
C LEU A 340 -4.56 17.41 -25.53
N ARG A 341 -5.70 16.79 -25.21
CA ARG A 341 -5.84 15.90 -24.05
C ARG A 341 -4.90 14.69 -24.11
N SER A 342 -4.76 14.08 -25.29
CA SER A 342 -3.83 12.96 -25.48
C SER A 342 -2.38 13.36 -25.24
N ARG A 343 -1.95 14.50 -25.82
CA ARG A 343 -0.60 15.04 -25.62
C ARG A 343 -0.36 15.44 -24.16
N ARG A 344 -1.31 16.12 -23.52
CA ARG A 344 -1.25 16.44 -22.09
C ARG A 344 -1.07 15.18 -21.23
N ASN A 345 -1.81 14.11 -21.52
CA ASN A 345 -1.68 12.84 -20.81
C ASN A 345 -0.31 12.18 -21.03
N GLN A 346 0.28 12.30 -22.22
CA GLN A 346 1.64 11.84 -22.51
C GLN A 346 2.68 12.60 -21.69
N LEU A 347 2.62 13.94 -21.67
CA LEU A 347 3.51 14.79 -20.88
C LEU A 347 3.38 14.51 -19.38
N LEU A 348 2.16 14.34 -18.87
CA LEU A 348 1.93 13.96 -17.48
C LEU A 348 2.50 12.58 -17.13
N ARG A 349 2.54 11.64 -18.10
CA ARG A 349 3.25 10.36 -17.92
C ARG A 349 4.76 10.58 -17.90
N GLN A 350 5.33 11.35 -18.82
CA GLN A 350 6.76 11.67 -18.85
C GLN A 350 7.22 12.34 -17.54
N ARG A 351 6.50 13.38 -17.08
CA ARG A 351 6.80 14.05 -15.80
C ARG A 351 6.77 13.11 -14.60
N ARG A 352 5.80 12.17 -14.57
CA ARG A 352 5.74 11.12 -13.54
C ARG A 352 6.92 10.15 -13.62
N MET A 353 7.38 9.82 -14.83
CA MET A 353 8.57 8.99 -15.03
C MET A 353 9.82 9.68 -14.50
N LEU A 354 10.04 10.97 -14.81
CA LEU A 354 11.17 11.73 -14.29
C LEU A 354 11.17 11.75 -12.74
N LYS A 355 10.01 12.03 -12.13
CA LYS A 355 9.88 12.01 -10.66
C LYS A 355 10.18 10.62 -10.08
N LYS A 356 9.72 9.56 -10.75
CA LYS A 356 9.95 8.17 -10.32
C LYS A 356 11.42 7.76 -10.47
N GLU A 357 12.07 8.17 -11.55
CA GLU A 357 13.49 7.94 -11.80
C GLU A 357 14.35 8.62 -10.74
N GLU A 358 14.11 9.90 -10.47
CA GLU A 358 14.80 10.60 -9.37
C GLU A 358 14.55 9.94 -8.02
N LEU A 359 13.30 9.57 -7.72
CA LEU A 359 12.98 8.91 -6.45
C LEU A 359 13.71 7.56 -6.31
N ASN A 360 13.84 6.81 -7.40
CA ASN A 360 14.61 5.56 -7.40
C ASN A 360 16.10 5.81 -7.19
N LYS A 361 16.68 6.86 -7.77
CA LYS A 361 18.08 7.24 -7.52
C LYS A 361 18.31 7.55 -6.04
N VAL A 362 17.48 8.42 -5.46
CA VAL A 362 17.57 8.79 -4.04
C VAL A 362 17.44 7.56 -3.13
N ARG A 363 16.51 6.66 -3.43
CA ARG A 363 16.35 5.41 -2.68
C ARG A 363 17.58 4.50 -2.76
N SER A 364 18.19 4.38 -3.94
CA SER A 364 19.36 3.52 -4.15
C SER A 364 20.62 4.02 -3.43
N THR A 365 20.67 5.31 -3.11
CA THR A 365 21.75 5.95 -2.35
C THR A 365 21.35 6.27 -0.92
N GLN A 366 20.17 5.83 -0.46
CA GLN A 366 19.69 6.13 0.88
C GLN A 366 20.36 5.20 1.89
N ASP A 367 21.07 5.78 2.84
CA ASP A 367 21.65 5.02 3.94
C ASP A 367 20.58 4.38 4.83
N ARG A 368 20.86 3.16 5.27
CA ARG A 368 20.06 2.47 6.29
C ARG A 368 20.70 2.73 7.65
N VAL A 369 20.13 3.65 8.41
CA VAL A 369 20.63 4.02 9.75
C VAL A 369 20.02 3.11 10.81
N HIS A 370 20.84 2.56 11.71
CA HIS A 370 20.34 1.75 12.81
C HIS A 370 19.57 2.64 13.82
N PRO A 371 18.46 2.17 14.43
CA PRO A 371 17.69 2.98 15.38
C PRO A 371 18.50 3.59 16.53
N SER A 372 19.55 2.91 17.02
CA SER A 372 20.43 3.42 18.09
C SER A 372 21.38 4.54 17.64
N GLU A 373 21.61 4.68 16.34
CA GLU A 373 22.53 5.67 15.75
C GLU A 373 21.81 6.94 15.30
N ARG A 374 20.48 6.97 15.42
CA ARG A 374 19.65 8.07 14.98
C ARG A 374 19.93 9.33 15.81
N LYS A 375 20.40 10.38 15.13
CA LYS A 375 20.51 11.72 15.71
C LYS A 375 19.21 12.51 15.43
N GLY A 376 18.49 12.88 16.49
CA GLY A 376 17.26 13.69 16.43
C GLY A 376 15.94 12.89 16.35
N LYS A 377 14.82 13.55 16.65
CA LYS A 377 13.46 12.95 16.71
C LYS A 377 12.71 12.95 15.36
N TYR A 378 13.21 13.63 14.33
CA TYR A 378 12.40 14.08 13.19
C TYR A 378 12.92 13.60 11.83
N HIS A 379 12.81 12.30 11.54
CA HIS A 379 13.22 11.71 10.26
C HIS A 379 12.15 10.79 9.66
N VAL A 380 10.87 11.14 9.77
CA VAL A 380 9.81 10.30 9.22
C VAL A 380 9.10 11.02 8.07
N ASP A 381 9.21 10.43 6.88
CA ASP A 381 8.39 10.77 5.71
C ASP A 381 6.92 10.93 6.13
N GLN A 382 6.30 12.03 5.71
CA GLN A 382 4.91 12.37 6.00
C GLN A 382 3.96 11.19 5.72
N GLU A 383 4.19 10.51 4.60
CA GLU A 383 3.36 9.40 4.13
C GLU A 383 3.34 8.21 5.10
N ARG A 384 4.43 8.00 5.85
CA ARG A 384 4.53 6.90 6.83
C ARG A 384 3.69 7.13 8.07
N SER A 385 3.47 8.39 8.46
CA SER A 385 2.63 8.76 9.61
C SER A 385 1.16 8.98 9.23
N ARG A 386 0.84 9.01 7.92
CA ARG A 386 -0.47 9.41 7.39
C ARG A 386 -1.61 8.53 7.91
N PHE A 387 -1.46 7.21 7.92
CA PHE A 387 -2.52 6.33 8.42
C PHE A 387 -2.77 6.49 9.92
N ASN A 388 -1.73 6.59 10.74
CA ASN A 388 -1.90 6.81 12.18
C ASN A 388 -2.71 8.07 12.49
N ARG A 389 -2.55 9.11 11.68
CA ARG A 389 -3.37 10.33 11.75
C ARG A 389 -4.81 10.09 11.29
N LEU A 390 -5.01 9.33 10.22
CA LEU A 390 -6.34 9.15 9.60
C LEU A 390 -7.16 7.96 10.14
N ARG A 391 -6.60 7.08 10.97
CA ARG A 391 -7.25 5.81 11.34
C ARG A 391 -8.63 5.98 11.99
N HIS A 392 -8.83 7.05 12.75
CA HIS A 392 -10.10 7.40 13.39
C HIS A 392 -11.23 7.71 12.40
N MET A 393 -10.90 7.99 11.13
CA MET A 393 -11.87 8.19 10.04
C MET A 393 -12.22 6.90 9.30
N THR A 394 -11.62 5.77 9.70
CA THR A 394 -11.84 4.43 9.13
C THR A 394 -11.99 3.40 10.26
N PRO A 395 -13.06 3.45 11.06
CA PRO A 395 -13.19 2.66 12.29
C PRO A 395 -13.14 1.14 12.06
N GLU A 396 -13.63 0.64 10.93
CA GLU A 396 -13.54 -0.77 10.57
C GLU A 396 -12.09 -1.22 10.40
N ARG A 397 -11.27 -0.41 9.70
CA ARG A 397 -9.84 -0.68 9.56
C ARG A 397 -9.10 -0.51 10.88
N GLU A 398 -9.47 0.49 11.69
CA GLU A 398 -8.89 0.69 13.02
C GLU A 398 -9.07 -0.54 13.92
N ARG A 399 -10.24 -1.18 13.88
CA ARG A 399 -10.49 -2.42 14.60
C ARG A 399 -9.68 -3.60 14.06
N LEU A 400 -9.61 -3.73 12.73
CA LEU A 400 -8.93 -4.84 12.06
C LEU A 400 -7.41 -4.81 12.24
N LEU A 401 -6.80 -3.62 12.41
CA LEU A 401 -5.33 -3.51 12.50
C LEU A 401 -4.73 -4.29 13.67
N ASN A 402 -5.48 -4.48 14.76
CA ASN A 402 -5.08 -5.31 15.90
C ASN A 402 -5.68 -6.72 15.77
N THR A 403 -6.97 -6.81 15.48
CA THR A 403 -7.70 -8.09 15.46
C THR A 403 -7.05 -9.08 14.50
N LEU A 404 -6.66 -8.65 13.28
CA LEU A 404 -6.03 -9.54 12.31
C LEU A 404 -4.70 -10.14 12.78
N PHE A 405 -4.02 -9.52 13.75
CA PHE A 405 -2.74 -10.01 14.26
C PHE A 405 -2.87 -10.82 15.56
N CYS A 406 -4.10 -11.04 16.03
CA CYS A 406 -4.38 -11.94 17.16
C CYS A 406 -4.23 -13.40 16.75
N VAL A 407 -3.73 -14.22 17.68
CA VAL A 407 -3.64 -15.68 17.56
C VAL A 407 -4.84 -16.27 18.29
N ALA A 408 -5.82 -16.76 17.52
CA ALA A 408 -7.02 -17.41 18.02
C ALA A 408 -7.66 -18.28 16.90
N PRO A 409 -8.56 -19.21 17.23
CA PRO A 409 -9.33 -19.96 16.23
C PRO A 409 -10.28 -19.05 15.44
N LEU A 410 -10.52 -19.33 14.16
CA LEU A 410 -11.42 -18.54 13.31
C LEU A 410 -12.86 -18.49 13.87
N ARG A 411 -13.30 -19.57 14.53
CA ARG A 411 -14.61 -19.68 15.19
C ARG A 411 -14.75 -18.88 16.49
N SER A 412 -13.69 -18.22 16.96
CA SER A 412 -13.75 -17.33 18.12
C SER A 412 -14.57 -16.05 17.83
N PRO A 413 -15.05 -15.34 18.87
CA PRO A 413 -15.68 -14.03 18.70
C PRO A 413 -14.80 -13.04 17.92
N GLU A 414 -13.48 -13.06 18.14
CA GLU A 414 -12.51 -12.21 17.44
C GLU A 414 -12.42 -12.57 15.95
N GLY A 415 -12.40 -13.87 15.62
CA GLY A 415 -12.36 -14.36 14.24
C GLY A 415 -13.64 -14.01 13.47
N ILE A 416 -14.81 -14.20 14.07
CA ILE A 416 -16.10 -13.79 13.51
C ILE A 416 -16.15 -12.27 13.31
N SER A 417 -15.69 -11.50 14.29
CA SER A 417 -15.60 -10.04 14.22
C SER A 417 -14.65 -9.58 13.10
N ALA A 418 -13.51 -10.26 12.91
CA ALA A 418 -12.58 -9.99 11.82
C ALA A 418 -13.24 -10.22 10.45
N VAL A 419 -13.92 -11.35 10.24
CA VAL A 419 -14.63 -11.63 8.97
C VAL A 419 -15.70 -10.57 8.69
N LYS A 420 -16.50 -10.18 9.70
CA LYS A 420 -17.50 -9.12 9.56
C LYS A 420 -16.86 -7.77 9.20
N GLY A 421 -15.74 -7.42 9.83
CA GLY A 421 -14.98 -6.21 9.49
C GLY A 421 -14.49 -6.21 8.05
N LEU A 422 -13.97 -7.33 7.56
CA LEU A 422 -13.52 -7.48 6.17
C LEU A 422 -14.68 -7.40 5.17
N ILE A 423 -15.84 -8.01 5.47
CA ILE A 423 -17.06 -7.87 4.67
C ILE A 423 -17.48 -6.40 4.60
N SER A 424 -17.44 -5.69 5.73
CA SER A 424 -17.77 -4.27 5.79
C SER A 424 -16.87 -3.44 4.88
N LEU A 425 -15.56 -3.70 4.85
CA LEU A 425 -14.63 -3.01 3.93
C LEU A 425 -14.90 -3.33 2.46
N LEU A 426 -15.43 -4.51 2.14
CA LEU A 426 -15.79 -4.90 0.77
C LEU A 426 -17.09 -4.27 0.29
N LYS A 427 -18.06 -4.03 1.18
CA LYS A 427 -19.41 -3.54 0.83
C LYS A 427 -19.61 -2.04 1.04
N ASN A 428 -18.99 -1.46 2.07
CA ASN A 428 -19.27 -0.08 2.46
C ASN A 428 -18.70 0.91 1.44
N SER A 429 -19.51 1.90 1.06
CA SER A 429 -19.03 2.99 0.21
C SER A 429 -17.88 3.72 0.88
N CYS A 430 -16.80 3.90 0.12
CA CYS A 430 -15.61 4.63 0.56
C CYS A 430 -15.60 6.09 0.05
N ARG A 431 -16.75 6.62 -0.43
CA ARG A 431 -16.82 7.95 -1.04
C ARG A 431 -16.73 9.09 -0.02
N VAL A 432 -17.17 8.83 1.21
CA VAL A 432 -17.14 9.79 2.34
C VAL A 432 -16.47 9.13 3.53
N ALA A 433 -15.55 9.85 4.18
CA ALA A 433 -14.92 9.38 5.41
C ALA A 433 -15.88 9.47 6.60
N TYR A 434 -15.70 8.59 7.58
CA TYR A 434 -16.40 8.72 8.85
C TYR A 434 -16.00 10.03 9.54
N HIS A 435 -16.98 10.82 9.97
CA HIS A 435 -16.78 12.04 10.75
C HIS A 435 -17.69 12.00 11.97
N LYS A 436 -17.11 12.14 13.16
CA LYS A 436 -17.89 12.21 14.39
C LYS A 436 -18.50 13.61 14.51
N GLY A 437 -19.83 13.72 14.42
CA GLY A 437 -20.55 14.94 14.82
C GLY A 437 -21.10 15.83 13.72
N GLU A 438 -21.99 15.32 12.86
CA GLU A 438 -22.76 16.16 11.92
C GLU A 438 -23.88 16.96 12.62
N HIS A 439 -23.53 17.90 13.51
CA HIS A 439 -24.47 18.88 14.04
C HIS A 439 -24.03 20.31 13.71
N LYS A 440 -24.90 21.06 13.01
CA LYS A 440 -24.65 22.43 12.49
C LYS A 440 -24.41 23.50 13.59
N LEU A 441 -24.51 23.16 14.87
CA LEU A 441 -24.42 24.08 16.01
C LEU A 441 -23.13 23.92 16.84
N VAL A 442 -22.27 22.96 16.50
CA VAL A 442 -21.06 22.61 17.28
C VAL A 442 -19.90 22.35 16.32
N ASP A 443 -18.79 23.10 16.47
CA ASP A 443 -17.54 22.83 15.75
C ASP A 443 -16.65 21.88 16.60
N PHE A 444 -15.79 21.09 15.97
CA PHE A 444 -14.89 20.15 16.67
C PHE A 444 -13.43 20.61 16.64
N CYS A 445 -12.72 20.43 17.75
CA CYS A 445 -11.29 20.69 17.81
C CYS A 445 -10.50 19.67 16.99
N PHE A 446 -9.75 20.12 15.98
CA PHE A 446 -8.89 19.24 15.16
C PHE A 446 -7.65 18.67 15.89
N ILE A 447 -7.48 18.94 17.20
CA ILE A 447 -6.40 18.37 18.03
C ILE A 447 -6.93 17.18 18.84
N CYS A 448 -8.03 17.38 19.58
CA CYS A 448 -8.58 16.37 20.49
C CYS A 448 -9.95 15.79 20.08
N ASN A 449 -10.55 16.29 18.99
CA ASN A 449 -11.86 15.90 18.49
C ASN A 449 -13.01 16.14 19.49
N ASN A 450 -12.85 17.10 20.40
CA ASN A 450 -13.90 17.51 21.34
C ASN A 450 -14.81 18.57 20.71
N PRO A 451 -16.13 18.48 20.96
CA PRO A 451 -17.11 19.48 20.54
C PRO A 451 -16.89 20.80 21.29
N MET A 452 -16.96 21.92 20.57
CA MET A 452 -16.79 23.26 21.09
C MET A 452 -17.82 24.22 20.49
N ALA A 453 -18.43 25.06 21.33
CA ALA A 453 -19.39 26.07 20.93
C ALA A 453 -19.02 27.45 21.53
N GLY A 454 -18.95 28.47 20.68
CA GLY A 454 -18.69 29.86 21.08
C GLY A 454 -17.20 30.23 21.23
N GLN A 455 -16.87 31.48 20.90
CA GLN A 455 -15.49 31.96 20.79
C GLN A 455 -14.70 31.93 22.12
N LYS A 456 -15.35 32.26 23.25
CA LYS A 456 -14.71 32.22 24.58
C LYS A 456 -14.32 30.80 24.98
N ALA A 457 -15.19 29.83 24.70
CA ALA A 457 -14.91 28.42 24.99
C ALA A 457 -13.73 27.91 24.15
N TRP A 458 -13.64 28.33 22.88
CA TRP A 458 -12.50 28.02 22.01
C TRP A 458 -11.18 28.56 22.55
N GLU A 459 -11.14 29.80 23.04
CA GLU A 459 -9.93 30.40 23.62
C GLU A 459 -9.47 29.63 24.86
N ILE A 460 -10.36 29.36 25.81
CA ILE A 460 -10.02 28.59 27.02
C ILE A 460 -9.53 27.18 26.66
N HIS A 461 -10.21 26.52 25.72
CA HIS A 461 -9.84 25.19 25.27
C HIS A 461 -8.44 25.14 24.63
N TYR A 462 -8.15 26.10 23.75
CA TYR A 462 -6.84 26.21 23.10
C TYR A 462 -5.72 26.65 24.05
N GLN A 463 -6.01 27.50 25.03
CA GLN A 463 -5.06 27.79 26.11
C GLN A 463 -4.68 26.51 26.85
N GLY A 464 -5.65 25.62 27.10
CA GLY A 464 -5.41 24.30 27.69
C GLY A 464 -4.50 23.40 26.86
N HIS A 465 -4.58 23.44 25.52
CA HIS A 465 -3.64 22.71 24.65
C HIS A 465 -2.24 23.32 24.67
N VAL A 466 -2.13 24.64 24.59
CA VAL A 466 -0.84 25.35 24.64
C VAL A 466 -0.13 25.11 25.97
N ALA A 467 -0.84 25.23 27.09
CA ALA A 467 -0.28 25.05 28.42
C ALA A 467 0.20 23.61 28.69
N ARG A 468 -0.46 22.61 28.08
CA ARG A 468 -0.07 21.19 28.19
C ARG A 468 0.92 20.74 27.12
N HIS A 469 1.44 21.68 26.30
CA HIS A 469 2.34 21.38 25.19
C HIS A 469 1.76 20.35 24.18
N GLU A 470 0.44 20.34 24.01
CA GLU A 470 -0.27 19.44 23.08
C GLU A 470 -0.36 20.07 21.68
N LEU A 471 0.78 20.45 21.13
CA LEU A 471 0.88 21.10 19.83
C LEU A 471 0.99 20.06 18.70
N PRO A 472 0.25 20.23 17.58
CA PRO A 472 0.39 19.33 16.45
C PRO A 472 1.78 19.39 15.83
N LEU A 473 2.44 18.24 15.66
CA LEU A 473 3.74 18.16 14.97
C LEU A 473 3.63 18.43 13.45
N ARG A 474 2.48 18.11 12.85
CA ARG A 474 2.21 18.31 11.42
C ARG A 474 1.23 19.47 11.24
N TYR A 475 1.56 20.36 10.31
CA TYR A 475 0.84 21.62 10.10
C TYR A 475 -0.03 21.62 8.84
N ASP A 476 -0.08 20.50 8.11
CA ASP A 476 -0.79 20.36 6.85
C ASP A 476 -2.31 20.40 6.97
N PHE A 477 -2.92 20.94 5.91
CA PHE A 477 -4.31 20.68 5.60
C PHE A 477 -4.44 19.27 5.02
N VAL A 478 -5.20 18.41 5.70
CA VAL A 478 -5.43 17.02 5.25
C VAL A 478 -6.92 16.82 4.96
N LYS A 479 -7.21 16.48 3.71
CA LYS A 479 -8.52 16.03 3.27
C LYS A 479 -8.47 14.53 3.00
N PHE A 480 -9.43 13.79 3.53
CA PHE A 480 -9.58 12.35 3.34
C PHE A 480 -11.04 12.07 2.95
N ARG A 481 -11.26 11.43 1.80
CA ARG A 481 -12.59 11.09 1.25
C ARG A 481 -13.63 12.20 1.43
N ARG A 482 -13.36 13.35 0.82
CA ARG A 482 -14.20 14.57 0.85
C ARG A 482 -14.32 15.28 2.20
N THR A 483 -13.87 14.69 3.30
CA THR A 483 -13.91 15.27 4.65
C THR A 483 -12.58 15.91 5.04
N ILE A 484 -12.62 17.01 5.78
CA ILE A 484 -11.42 17.63 6.35
C ILE A 484 -11.04 16.83 7.59
N ALA A 485 -9.92 16.12 7.54
CA ALA A 485 -9.37 15.38 8.67
C ALA A 485 -8.60 16.31 9.62
N TYR A 486 -7.79 17.19 9.03
CA TYR A 486 -6.98 18.15 9.75
C TYR A 486 -7.02 19.50 9.05
N ALA A 487 -7.29 20.55 9.81
CA ALA A 487 -7.12 21.91 9.35
C ALA A 487 -5.64 22.29 9.31
N GLY A 488 -5.24 23.04 8.27
CA GLY A 488 -3.89 23.55 8.15
C GLY A 488 -3.58 24.57 9.25
N ARG A 489 -2.33 24.61 9.71
CA ARG A 489 -1.86 25.50 10.77
C ARG A 489 -0.59 26.22 10.37
N CYS A 490 -0.31 27.34 11.03
CA CYS A 490 0.89 28.12 10.79
C CYS A 490 1.84 27.98 11.97
N MET A 491 3.00 27.38 11.75
CA MET A 491 4.05 27.22 12.77
C MET A 491 4.44 28.58 13.37
N THR A 492 4.65 29.61 12.55
CA THR A 492 5.04 30.93 13.03
C THR A 492 3.97 31.56 13.92
N CYS A 493 2.68 31.44 13.58
CA CYS A 493 1.62 31.88 14.49
C CYS A 493 1.55 31.01 15.76
N MET A 494 1.74 29.70 15.63
CA MET A 494 1.62 28.76 16.76
C MET A 494 2.64 29.05 17.87
N HIS A 495 3.86 29.43 17.49
CA HIS A 495 4.94 29.74 18.44
C HIS A 495 5.07 31.24 18.78
N ASP A 496 4.23 32.12 18.21
CA ASP A 496 4.21 33.53 18.59
C ASP A 496 3.42 33.73 19.90
N THR A 497 4.14 33.87 21.01
CA THR A 497 3.58 34.05 22.35
C THR A 497 2.80 35.36 22.54
N ARG A 498 2.92 36.31 21.61
CA ARG A 498 2.19 37.59 21.63
C ARG A 498 0.75 37.43 21.11
N LEU A 499 0.42 36.32 20.46
CA LEU A 499 -0.90 36.05 19.92
C LEU A 499 -1.79 35.30 20.92
N PRO A 500 -3.12 35.55 20.93
CA PRO A 500 -4.05 34.74 21.72
C PRO A 500 -4.09 33.29 21.22
N ALA A 501 -4.52 32.34 22.05
CA ALA A 501 -4.46 30.91 21.74
C ALA A 501 -5.30 30.54 20.50
N THR A 502 -6.45 31.19 20.30
CA THR A 502 -7.29 31.11 19.09
C THR A 502 -6.57 31.48 17.81
N ARG A 503 -5.61 32.42 17.86
CA ARG A 503 -4.79 32.80 16.70
C ARG A 503 -3.60 31.87 16.52
N ARG A 504 -2.95 31.46 17.63
CA ARG A 504 -1.84 30.51 17.62
C ARG A 504 -2.24 29.16 17.02
N LEU A 505 -3.40 28.64 17.42
CA LEU A 505 -3.93 27.34 16.99
C LEU A 505 -5.01 27.45 15.91
N TYR A 506 -5.06 28.57 15.16
CA TYR A 506 -6.05 28.77 14.12
C TYR A 506 -5.98 27.67 13.05
N GLY A 507 -7.11 26.97 12.86
CA GLY A 507 -7.26 25.91 11.89
C GLY A 507 -7.85 26.42 10.57
N PHE A 508 -7.02 26.53 9.54
CA PHE A 508 -7.47 26.87 8.19
C PHE A 508 -8.27 25.71 7.58
N LYS A 509 -9.57 25.91 7.40
CA LYS A 509 -10.50 24.94 6.76
C LYS A 509 -10.39 24.92 5.22
N LYS A 510 -9.56 25.77 4.61
CA LYS A 510 -9.32 25.84 3.16
C LYS A 510 -7.82 25.79 2.86
N GLN A 511 -7.41 24.85 2.00
CA GLN A 511 -6.01 24.64 1.62
C GLN A 511 -5.37 25.91 1.03
N ALA A 512 -6.00 26.55 0.05
CA ALA A 512 -5.44 27.75 -0.58
C ALA A 512 -5.24 28.92 0.40
N SER A 513 -6.15 29.08 1.37
CA SER A 513 -6.04 30.11 2.41
C SER A 513 -4.88 29.82 3.35
N TRP A 514 -4.71 28.57 3.74
CA TRP A 514 -3.58 28.10 4.54
C TRP A 514 -2.25 28.34 3.81
N GLU A 515 -2.12 27.85 2.57
CA GLU A 515 -0.91 27.96 1.75
C GLU A 515 -0.48 29.42 1.57
N LYS A 516 -1.43 30.31 1.25
CA LYS A 516 -1.17 31.75 1.14
C LYS A 516 -0.64 32.31 2.47
N HIS A 517 -1.34 32.05 3.57
CA HIS A 517 -0.98 32.60 4.87
C HIS A 517 0.39 32.13 5.35
N VAL A 518 0.71 30.82 5.27
CA VAL A 518 2.00 30.33 5.77
C VAL A 518 3.19 30.87 4.97
N ASN A 519 3.03 31.09 3.65
CA ASN A 519 4.07 31.72 2.83
C ASN A 519 4.29 33.19 3.25
N GLU A 520 3.22 33.96 3.48
CA GLU A 520 3.30 35.37 3.89
C GLU A 520 3.83 35.52 5.32
N CYS A 521 3.31 34.73 6.26
CA CYS A 521 3.69 34.79 7.67
C CYS A 521 5.13 34.35 7.91
N PHE A 522 5.62 33.33 7.19
CA PHE A 522 7.00 32.89 7.27
C PHE A 522 7.98 33.96 6.76
N LEU A 523 7.67 34.61 5.62
CA LEU A 523 8.49 35.71 5.10
C LEU A 523 8.56 36.88 6.10
N PHE A 524 7.44 37.23 6.72
CA PHE A 524 7.42 38.26 7.77
C PHE A 524 8.28 37.88 8.96
N HIS A 525 8.20 36.63 9.43
CA HIS A 525 9.04 36.13 10.51
C HIS A 525 10.53 36.23 10.18
N VAL A 526 10.95 35.72 9.01
CA VAL A 526 12.36 35.75 8.58
C VAL A 526 12.87 37.19 8.45
N ASN A 527 12.08 38.11 7.88
CA ASN A 527 12.49 39.51 7.76
C ASN A 527 12.66 40.21 9.12
N ASN A 528 11.95 39.78 10.15
CA ASN A 528 12.01 40.36 11.49
C ASN A 528 13.16 39.80 12.35
N LEU A 529 13.82 38.72 11.94
CA LEU A 529 14.97 38.16 12.66
C LEU A 529 16.24 39.04 12.53
N GLY A 530 16.26 40.01 11.61
CA GLY A 530 17.43 40.85 11.34
C GLY A 530 18.48 40.14 10.47
N LYS A 531 19.69 40.69 10.38
CA LYS A 531 20.82 40.02 9.71
C LYS A 531 21.38 38.95 10.65
N THR A 532 21.02 37.70 10.41
CA THR A 532 21.58 36.54 11.13
C THR A 532 22.14 35.55 10.11
N ASP A 533 23.30 34.96 10.39
CA ASP A 533 23.92 33.95 9.52
C ASP A 533 23.20 32.59 9.61
N MET A 534 22.40 32.40 10.65
CA MET A 534 21.61 31.22 10.92
C MET A 534 20.18 31.61 11.29
N ILE A 535 19.21 30.90 10.74
CA ILE A 535 17.79 31.08 11.04
C ILE A 535 17.39 30.03 12.08
N PRO A 536 17.02 30.44 13.32
CA PRO A 536 16.56 29.51 14.34
C PRO A 536 15.23 28.87 13.93
N TYR A 537 15.04 27.62 14.33
CA TYR A 537 13.73 26.99 14.22
C TYR A 537 12.74 27.70 15.17
N PRO A 538 11.50 28.03 14.73
CA PRO A 538 10.57 28.79 15.57
C PRO A 538 10.06 28.07 16.83
N ASP A 539 10.16 26.74 16.90
CA ASP A 539 9.89 26.00 18.13
C ASP A 539 11.09 26.12 19.09
N PRO A 540 10.92 26.71 20.28
CA PRO A 540 12.00 26.86 21.26
C PRO A 540 12.61 25.53 21.72
N GLU A 541 11.89 24.42 21.59
CA GLU A 541 12.36 23.09 21.98
C GLU A 541 13.24 22.41 20.91
N CYS A 542 13.36 23.02 19.72
CA CYS A 542 14.18 22.51 18.62
C CYS A 542 15.45 23.37 18.44
N SER A 543 16.61 22.82 18.80
CA SER A 543 17.90 23.52 18.75
C SER A 543 18.57 23.54 17.37
N ILE A 544 17.82 23.25 16.29
CA ILE A 544 18.37 23.20 14.94
C ILE A 544 18.27 24.59 14.31
N ALA A 545 19.40 25.13 13.88
CA ALA A 545 19.46 26.35 13.10
C ALA A 545 19.81 26.01 11.63
N TYR A 546 19.36 26.84 10.70
CA TYR A 546 19.51 26.62 9.26
C TYR A 546 20.27 27.77 8.60
N GLU A 547 21.11 27.46 7.62
CA GLU A 547 21.96 28.44 6.93
C GLU A 547 21.15 29.35 5.98
N SER A 548 19.91 28.99 5.66
CA SER A 548 19.03 29.80 4.81
C SER A 548 17.55 29.54 5.05
N ASP A 549 16.73 30.51 4.65
CA ASP A 549 15.27 30.42 4.69
C ASP A 549 14.74 29.27 3.82
N GLN A 550 15.45 28.96 2.73
CA GLN A 550 15.14 27.86 1.84
C GLN A 550 15.41 26.49 2.49
N GLN A 551 16.54 26.33 3.18
CA GLN A 551 16.85 25.10 3.91
C GLN A 551 15.84 24.85 5.04
N LEU A 552 15.49 25.88 5.81
CA LEU A 552 14.43 25.80 6.82
C LEU A 552 13.09 25.40 6.17
N TRP A 553 12.74 25.99 5.03
CA TRP A 553 11.49 25.64 4.32
C TRP A 553 11.48 24.19 3.78
N TYR A 554 12.63 23.64 3.38
CA TYR A 554 12.73 22.22 3.03
C TYR A 554 12.50 21.32 4.24
N HIS A 555 13.11 21.64 5.38
CA HIS A 555 12.84 20.91 6.61
C HIS A 555 11.36 20.98 7.01
N LEU A 556 10.73 22.16 6.94
CA LEU A 556 9.31 22.30 7.24
C LEU A 556 8.43 21.45 6.32
N GLN A 557 8.79 21.35 5.02
CA GLN A 557 8.11 20.44 4.11
C GLN A 557 8.30 19.00 4.59
N ASP A 558 9.52 18.51 4.71
CA ASP A 558 9.76 17.09 4.96
C ASP A 558 9.31 16.63 6.37
N ALA A 559 9.64 17.41 7.41
CA ALA A 559 9.39 17.07 8.82
C ALA A 559 8.02 17.52 9.34
N HIS A 560 7.40 18.55 8.75
CA HIS A 560 6.18 19.17 9.29
C HIS A 560 5.03 19.32 8.30
N SER A 561 5.18 18.80 7.08
CA SER A 561 4.14 18.83 6.05
C SER A 561 3.75 20.23 5.57
N TYR A 562 4.70 21.18 5.56
CA TYR A 562 4.47 22.46 4.91
C TYR A 562 4.22 22.31 3.40
N PRO A 563 3.52 23.26 2.77
CA PRO A 563 3.32 23.25 1.34
C PRO A 563 4.61 23.65 0.61
N PRO A 564 4.72 23.33 -0.70
CA PRO A 564 5.78 23.87 -1.55
C PRO A 564 5.81 25.41 -1.48
N ARG A 565 7.01 25.98 -1.50
CA ARG A 565 7.19 27.43 -1.47
C ARG A 565 6.63 28.05 -2.75
N ASN A 566 5.85 29.13 -2.62
CA ASN A 566 5.37 29.87 -3.79
C ASN A 566 6.54 30.65 -4.42
N ALA A 567 7.18 30.07 -5.45
CA ALA A 567 8.29 30.69 -6.19
C ALA A 567 7.90 32.04 -6.85
N THR A 568 6.59 32.25 -7.08
CA THR A 568 6.03 33.45 -7.72
C THR A 568 6.21 34.76 -6.93
N ALA A 569 6.61 34.70 -5.65
CA ALA A 569 6.97 35.90 -4.90
C ALA A 569 8.34 36.48 -5.31
N LYS A 570 9.28 35.65 -5.80
CA LYS A 570 10.61 36.12 -6.25
C LYS A 570 10.59 36.64 -7.70
N THR A 571 9.75 36.09 -8.58
CA THR A 571 9.73 36.47 -10.01
C THR A 571 9.02 37.79 -10.29
N LYS A 572 8.07 38.23 -9.45
CA LYS A 572 7.41 39.54 -9.63
C LYS A 572 8.29 40.74 -9.30
N LYS A 573 9.36 40.58 -8.52
CA LYS A 573 10.31 41.68 -8.22
C LYS A 573 11.35 41.89 -9.32
N LYS A 574 11.74 40.85 -10.08
CA LYS A 574 12.69 40.99 -11.21
C LYS A 574 12.07 41.48 -12.52
N ARG A 575 10.74 41.46 -12.66
CA ARG A 575 10.02 41.99 -13.84
C ARG A 575 9.57 43.45 -13.71
N LYS A 576 9.83 44.11 -12.56
CA LYS A 576 9.47 45.53 -12.31
C LYS A 576 10.67 46.49 -12.28
N THR A 577 11.85 46.05 -12.72
CA THR A 577 13.05 46.90 -12.86
C THR A 577 13.50 47.08 -14.31
N PHE A 578 12.66 46.74 -15.28
CA PHE A 578 12.82 47.13 -16.68
C PHE A 578 11.43 47.41 -17.26
N SER A 579 10.92 48.61 -16.97
CA SER A 579 9.99 49.39 -17.80
C SER A 579 9.91 50.79 -17.20
#